data_AF-A0A914UHU0-F1
#
_entry.id   AF-A0A914UHU0-F1
#
_cell.length_a   1.000
_cell.length_b   1.000
_cell.length_c   1.000
_cell.angle_alpha   90.00
_cell.angle_beta   90.00
_cell.angle_gamma   90.00
#
_symmetry.space_group_name_H-M   'P 1'
#
loop_
_entity.id
_entity.type
_entity.pdbx_description
1 polymer ?
#
loop_
_entity_poly.entity_id
_entity_poly.type
_entity_poly.pdbx_seq_one_letter_code
_entity_poly.pdbx_strand_id
1 'polypeptide(L)'
;MKCNVIKNLIDQLNKVQISAASQSAPAAAASVATTTIKSGQRSITVKVIDQDGRQIEFQMNYDSKLGRVMTQYAARKGMPVKSLKFSFDGVRVQEEHTPEFFDMEDGDIIEVFHLTEGGCY
;
A
#
# COMPACT_ATOMS: atom_id res chain seq x y z
N MET A 1 3.92 40.81 -37.98
CA MET A 1 5.10 40.45 -37.16
C MET A 1 5.07 41.31 -35.91
N LYS A 2 5.33 40.71 -34.73
CA LYS A 2 5.11 41.25 -33.36
C LYS A 2 3.68 40.92 -32.88
N CYS A 3 3.42 40.10 -31.87
CA CYS A 3 4.21 39.76 -30.70
C CYS A 3 3.73 38.42 -30.11
N ASN A 4 4.67 37.48 -29.89
CA ASN A 4 4.51 36.26 -29.09
C ASN A 4 4.35 36.56 -27.57
N VAL A 5 3.52 37.53 -27.21
CA VAL A 5 3.43 38.07 -25.84
C VAL A 5 2.30 37.44 -25.02
N ILE A 6 1.38 36.70 -25.64
CA ILE A 6 0.24 36.05 -24.93
C ILE A 6 0.47 34.55 -24.67
N LYS A 7 1.70 34.04 -24.85
CA LYS A 7 2.05 32.63 -24.59
C LYS A 7 3.23 32.49 -23.63
N ASN A 8 3.29 33.26 -22.56
CA ASN A 8 4.31 33.03 -21.53
C ASN A 8 3.94 33.54 -20.12
N LEU A 9 2.65 33.59 -19.79
CA LEU A 9 2.18 34.05 -18.47
C LEU A 9 1.66 32.92 -17.57
N ILE A 10 1.53 31.69 -18.09
CA ILE A 10 1.02 30.56 -17.30
C ILE A 10 2.18 29.64 -16.81
N ASP A 11 3.39 29.78 -17.35
CA ASP A 11 4.53 28.91 -17.00
C ASP A 11 5.51 29.52 -15.98
N GLN A 12 5.30 30.77 -15.55
CA GLN A 12 6.18 31.46 -14.60
C GLN A 12 5.73 31.36 -13.13
N LEU A 13 4.63 30.64 -12.86
CA LEU A 13 4.13 30.39 -11.50
C LEU A 13 4.34 28.94 -11.03
N ASN A 14 5.32 28.24 -11.61
CA ASN A 14 5.70 26.91 -11.13
C ASN A 14 7.19 26.79 -10.80
N LYS A 15 7.81 27.89 -10.33
CA LYS A 15 9.26 27.97 -10.08
C LYS A 15 9.65 28.43 -8.68
N VAL A 16 8.94 27.96 -7.66
CA VAL A 16 9.38 27.98 -6.25
C VAL A 16 9.29 26.53 -5.76
N GLN A 17 10.33 25.72 -5.93
CA GLN A 17 11.35 25.47 -4.89
C GLN A 17 10.73 25.37 -3.49
N ILE A 18 9.98 24.30 -3.23
CA ILE A 18 9.88 23.76 -1.87
C ILE A 18 11.09 22.84 -1.70
N SER A 19 12.11 23.40 -1.06
CA SER A 19 13.23 22.69 -0.45
C SER A 19 12.95 22.50 1.04
N ALA A 20 13.45 21.37 1.55
CA ALA A 20 13.64 20.99 2.96
C ALA A 20 12.50 20.25 3.71
N ALA A 21 12.64 18.91 3.69
CA ALA A 21 12.85 18.04 4.85
C ALA A 21 11.80 17.95 5.98
N SER A 22 11.09 16.82 6.03
CA SER A 22 11.24 15.88 7.15
C SER A 22 11.04 14.44 6.66
N GLN A 23 12.05 13.62 6.92
CA GLN A 23 12.13 12.20 6.56
C GLN A 23 11.42 11.42 7.67
N SER A 24 10.62 10.39 7.36
CA SER A 24 11.18 9.04 7.35
C SER A 24 10.28 8.03 6.61
N ALA A 25 10.77 7.51 5.50
CA ALA A 25 10.56 6.11 5.08
C ALA A 25 11.59 5.77 3.97
N PRO A 26 12.68 5.05 4.30
CA PRO A 26 13.64 4.56 3.32
C PRO A 26 13.22 3.19 2.76
N ALA A 27 13.75 2.86 1.57
CA ALA A 27 13.73 1.55 0.90
C ALA A 27 12.33 1.02 0.53
N ALA A 28 12.06 0.33 -0.58
CA ALA A 28 12.93 -0.38 -1.50
C ALA A 28 12.37 -0.30 -2.93
N ALA A 29 13.30 -0.36 -3.89
CA ALA A 29 13.01 -0.79 -5.25
C ALA A 29 12.57 -2.27 -5.25
N ALA A 30 11.68 -2.67 -6.18
CA ALA A 30 11.96 -3.76 -7.14
C ALA A 30 10.70 -4.29 -7.84
N SER A 31 10.82 -4.37 -9.17
CA SER A 31 10.42 -5.45 -10.08
C SER A 31 9.11 -6.21 -9.90
N VAL A 32 8.33 -6.18 -10.99
CA VAL A 32 7.85 -7.36 -11.73
C VAL A 32 8.00 -8.70 -10.99
N ALA A 33 6.88 -9.31 -10.63
CA ALA A 33 6.79 -10.76 -10.56
C ALA A 33 5.34 -11.22 -10.75
N THR A 34 4.99 -11.45 -12.02
CA THR A 34 4.08 -12.51 -12.44
C THR A 34 4.22 -13.72 -11.51
N THR A 35 3.23 -13.96 -10.65
CA THR A 35 3.19 -15.22 -9.87
C THR A 35 2.12 -16.11 -10.46
N THR A 36 2.57 -16.84 -11.48
CA THR A 36 2.05 -18.14 -11.91
C THR A 36 1.79 -19.00 -10.66
N ILE A 37 0.54 -19.30 -10.37
CA ILE A 37 0.18 -20.18 -9.27
C ILE A 37 0.56 -21.61 -9.68
N LYS A 38 1.66 -22.12 -9.11
CA LYS A 38 1.98 -23.55 -9.17
C LYS A 38 0.99 -24.30 -8.27
N SER A 39 0.23 -25.18 -8.89
CA SER A 39 -0.76 -26.07 -8.31
C SER A 39 -0.10 -27.11 -7.40
N GLY A 40 -0.40 -27.07 -6.10
CA GLY A 40 -0.03 -28.11 -5.13
C GLY A 40 0.42 -27.65 -3.74
N GLN A 41 0.40 -26.35 -3.44
CA GLN A 41 0.80 -25.82 -2.13
C GLN A 41 -0.42 -25.44 -1.27
N ARG A 42 -0.30 -25.58 0.05
CA ARG A 42 -1.34 -25.29 1.03
C ARG A 42 -1.69 -23.79 0.96
N SER A 43 -2.95 -23.48 0.66
CA SER A 43 -3.45 -22.11 0.54
C SER A 43 -4.41 -21.81 1.67
N ILE A 44 -4.43 -20.54 2.10
CA ILE A 44 -5.32 -20.02 3.14
C ILE A 44 -6.09 -18.82 2.63
N THR A 45 -7.24 -18.61 3.23
CA THR A 45 -8.08 -17.43 3.03
C THR A 45 -7.84 -16.46 4.18
N VAL A 46 -7.38 -15.26 3.87
CA VAL A 46 -7.19 -14.18 4.84
C VAL A 46 -8.16 -13.05 4.52
N LYS A 47 -8.81 -12.50 5.54
CA LYS A 47 -9.77 -11.41 5.43
C LYS A 47 -9.11 -10.11 5.84
N VAL A 48 -9.16 -9.09 4.99
CA VAL A 48 -8.63 -7.76 5.30
C VAL A 48 -9.82 -6.86 5.58
N ILE A 49 -9.95 -6.37 6.81
CA ILE A 49 -11.04 -5.50 7.24
C ILE A 49 -10.53 -4.07 7.46
N ASP A 50 -11.34 -3.10 7.04
CA ASP A 50 -11.09 -1.68 7.28
C ASP A 50 -11.97 -1.18 8.44
N GLN A 51 -11.62 -0.02 8.99
CA GLN A 51 -12.41 0.71 9.99
C GLN A 51 -13.82 1.05 9.48
N ASP A 52 -13.97 1.23 8.18
CA ASP A 52 -15.27 1.46 7.51
C ASP A 52 -16.17 0.19 7.47
N GLY A 53 -15.70 -0.96 7.97
CA GLY A 53 -16.37 -2.24 7.83
C GLY A 53 -16.26 -2.85 6.43
N ARG A 54 -15.39 -2.31 5.56
CA ARG A 54 -15.11 -2.91 4.25
C ARG A 54 -14.16 -4.08 4.43
N GLN A 55 -14.63 -5.27 4.09
CA GLN A 55 -13.84 -6.50 4.13
C GLN A 55 -13.51 -7.01 2.73
N ILE A 56 -12.30 -7.50 2.54
CA ILE A 56 -11.84 -8.12 1.30
C ILE A 56 -11.13 -9.42 1.65
N GLU A 57 -11.63 -10.52 1.10
CA GLU A 57 -11.04 -11.84 1.28
C GLU A 57 -9.99 -12.09 0.18
N PHE A 58 -8.83 -12.59 0.60
CA PHE A 58 -7.71 -12.93 -0.28
C PHE A 58 -7.33 -14.38 -0.06
N GLN A 59 -7.20 -15.12 -1.16
CA GLN A 59 -6.61 -16.46 -1.12
C GLN A 59 -5.14 -16.37 -1.49
N MET A 60 -4.27 -16.89 -0.63
CA MET A 60 -2.83 -16.90 -0.85
C MET A 60 -2.18 -18.19 -0.33
N ASN A 61 -0.95 -18.47 -0.75
CA ASN A 61 -0.18 -19.61 -0.25
C ASN A 61 0.60 -19.20 1.01
N TYR A 62 0.91 -20.15 1.90
CA TYR A 62 1.71 -19.92 3.10
C TYR A 62 3.10 -19.32 2.81
N ASP A 63 3.76 -19.74 1.73
CA ASP A 63 5.07 -19.20 1.32
C ASP A 63 5.01 -17.79 0.71
N SER A 64 3.82 -17.28 0.42
CA SER A 64 3.68 -15.97 -0.24
C SER A 64 3.84 -14.82 0.76
N LYS A 65 4.59 -13.80 0.37
CA LYS A 65 4.74 -12.58 1.17
C LYS A 65 3.42 -11.80 1.27
N LEU A 66 3.19 -11.18 2.43
CA LEU A 66 2.01 -10.34 2.68
C LEU A 66 2.01 -9.05 1.86
N GLY A 67 3.16 -8.62 1.30
CA GLY A 67 3.25 -7.46 0.40
C GLY A 67 2.30 -7.52 -0.81
N ARG A 68 1.98 -8.72 -1.30
CA ARG A 68 1.02 -8.88 -2.41
C ARG A 68 -0.39 -8.50 -2.00
N VAL A 69 -0.81 -8.91 -0.80
CA VAL A 69 -2.12 -8.56 -0.22
C VAL A 69 -2.20 -7.06 0.01
N MET A 70 -1.15 -6.45 0.59
CA MET A 70 -1.09 -5.00 0.82
C MET A 70 -1.22 -4.19 -0.46
N THR A 71 -0.45 -4.56 -1.49
CA THR A 71 -0.47 -3.86 -2.78
C THR A 71 -1.82 -4.02 -3.48
N GLN A 72 -2.39 -5.23 -3.47
CA GLN A 72 -3.68 -5.48 -4.10
C GLN A 72 -4.83 -4.78 -3.36
N TYR A 73 -4.74 -4.70 -2.03
CA TYR A 73 -5.68 -3.96 -1.21
C TYR A 73 -5.61 -2.44 -1.47
N ALA A 74 -4.40 -1.88 -1.47
CA ALA A 74 -4.12 -0.48 -1.81
C ALA A 74 -4.64 -0.12 -3.20
N ALA A 75 -4.41 -0.98 -4.19
CA ALA A 75 -4.93 -0.80 -5.55
C ALA A 75 -6.47 -0.81 -5.61
N ARG A 76 -7.14 -1.66 -4.83
CA ARG A 76 -8.61 -1.69 -4.75
C ARG A 76 -9.20 -0.47 -4.04
N LYS A 77 -8.51 0.05 -3.01
CA LYS A 77 -8.92 1.25 -2.27
C LYS A 77 -8.54 2.55 -3.01
N GLY A 78 -7.59 2.50 -3.94
CA GLY A 78 -7.07 3.69 -4.61
C GLY A 78 -6.19 4.56 -3.71
N MET A 79 -5.64 3.98 -2.64
CA MET A 79 -4.79 4.68 -1.68
C MET A 79 -3.39 4.07 -1.66
N PRO A 80 -2.33 4.84 -1.40
CA PRO A 80 -1.00 4.29 -1.28
C PRO A 80 -0.88 3.42 -0.02
N VAL A 81 -0.11 2.34 -0.10
CA VAL A 81 0.17 1.43 1.04
C VAL A 81 0.71 2.20 2.25
N LYS A 82 1.44 3.29 2.02
CA LYS A 82 2.02 4.16 3.05
C LYS A 82 0.99 4.89 3.92
N SER A 83 -0.22 5.13 3.40
CA SER A 83 -1.31 5.77 4.15
C SER A 83 -2.17 4.75 4.90
N LEU A 84 -1.83 3.46 4.81
CA LEU A 84 -2.53 2.37 5.47
C LEU A 84 -1.58 1.67 6.45
N LYS A 85 -2.08 1.38 7.65
CA LYS A 85 -1.38 0.59 8.66
C LYS A 85 -2.07 -0.76 8.79
N PHE A 86 -1.37 -1.82 8.39
CA PHE A 86 -1.82 -3.19 8.53
C PHE A 86 -1.39 -3.72 9.90
N SER A 87 -2.33 -4.23 10.67
CA SER A 87 -2.09 -4.87 11.96
C SER A 87 -2.78 -6.22 11.98
N PHE A 88 -2.11 -7.20 12.57
CA PHE A 88 -2.63 -8.54 12.81
C PHE A 88 -2.37 -8.89 14.27
N ASP A 89 -3.41 -9.21 15.03
CA ASP A 89 -3.34 -9.45 16.48
C ASP A 89 -2.56 -8.37 17.25
N GLY A 90 -2.71 -7.11 16.83
CA GLY A 90 -2.00 -5.97 17.42
C GLY A 90 -0.53 -5.83 17.01
N VAL A 91 0.02 -6.76 16.24
CA VAL A 91 1.37 -6.67 15.67
C VAL A 91 1.32 -5.96 14.33
N ARG A 92 2.26 -5.03 14.11
CA ARG A 92 2.40 -4.33 12.82
C ARG A 92 2.94 -5.30 11.78
N VAL A 93 2.19 -5.48 10.70
CA VAL A 93 2.61 -6.30 9.55
C VAL A 93 3.32 -5.41 8.52
N GLN A 94 4.43 -5.90 7.96
CA GLN A 94 5.16 -5.31 6.83
C GLN A 94 5.15 -6.28 5.62
N GLU A 95 5.61 -5.80 4.47
CA GLU A 95 5.54 -6.55 3.20
C GLU A 95 6.51 -7.74 3.13
N GLU A 96 7.53 -7.75 3.98
CA GLU A 96 8.58 -8.77 4.07
C GLU A 96 8.13 -10.00 4.85
N HIS A 97 7.11 -9.85 5.68
CA HIS A 97 6.63 -10.94 6.52
C HIS A 97 5.82 -11.96 5.71
N THR A 98 5.89 -13.21 6.16
CA THR A 98 5.11 -14.33 5.65
C THR A 98 3.96 -14.63 6.62
N PRO A 99 2.82 -15.14 6.12
CA PRO A 99 1.74 -15.61 6.99
C PRO A 99 2.19 -16.78 7.87
N GLU A 100 3.17 -17.58 7.43
CA GLU A 100 3.78 -18.63 8.24
C GLU A 100 4.48 -18.08 9.50
N PHE A 101 5.08 -16.89 9.45
CA PHE A 101 5.73 -16.27 10.62
C PHE A 101 4.73 -15.83 11.69
N PHE A 102 3.50 -15.50 11.28
CA PHE A 102 2.43 -15.11 12.17
C PHE A 102 1.49 -16.28 12.50
N ASP A 103 1.83 -17.49 12.06
CA ASP A 103 1.01 -18.70 12.21
C ASP A 103 -0.44 -18.50 11.73
N MET A 104 -0.62 -17.79 10.61
CA MET A 104 -1.96 -17.45 10.12
C MET A 104 -2.72 -18.69 9.63
N GLU A 105 -4.01 -18.77 9.94
CA GLU A 105 -4.92 -19.84 9.52
C GLU A 105 -5.98 -19.37 8.51
N ASP A 106 -6.75 -20.34 8.00
CA ASP A 106 -7.88 -20.05 7.13
C ASP A 106 -8.99 -19.35 7.93
N GLY A 107 -9.35 -18.15 7.47
CA GLY A 107 -10.37 -17.32 8.10
C GLY A 107 -9.81 -16.19 8.98
N ASP A 108 -8.49 -16.06 9.06
CA ASP A 108 -7.84 -14.99 9.82
C ASP A 108 -8.17 -13.59 9.32
N ILE A 109 -8.09 -12.61 10.22
CA ILE A 109 -8.50 -11.24 9.99
C ILE A 109 -7.33 -10.28 10.20
N ILE A 110 -6.97 -9.56 9.14
CA ILE A 110 -6.03 -8.44 9.19
C ILE A 110 -6.81 -7.14 9.29
N GLU A 111 -6.51 -6.35 10.31
CA GLU A 111 -7.09 -5.03 10.52
C GLU A 111 -6.27 -3.96 9.80
N VAL A 112 -6.96 -3.08 9.07
CA VAL A 112 -6.35 -1.94 8.39
C VAL A 112 -6.80 -0.66 9.06
N PHE A 113 -5.84 0.16 9.44
CA PHE A 113 -6.06 1.49 9.98
C PHE A 113 -5.65 2.55 8.96
N HIS A 114 -6.47 3.60 8.81
CA HIS A 114 -6.07 4.76 8.02
C HIS A 114 -5.10 5.58 8.85
N LEU A 115 -3.95 5.89 8.25
CA LEU A 115 -3.10 6.95 8.77
C LEU A 115 -3.80 8.25 8.41
N THR A 116 -4.61 8.76 9.33
CA THR A 116 -5.23 10.07 9.18
C THR A 116 -4.10 11.09 9.11
N GLU A 117 -3.79 11.55 7.90
CA GLU A 117 -3.03 12.78 7.70
C GLU A 117 -3.94 13.90 8.21
N GLY A 118 -3.80 14.20 9.50
CA GLY A 118 -4.55 15.26 10.16
C GLY A 118 -4.28 16.57 9.46
N GLY A 119 -5.16 16.94 8.55
CA GLY A 119 -5.18 18.27 7.96
C GLY A 119 -5.49 19.26 9.07
N CYS A 120 -4.49 20.08 9.41
CA CYS A 120 -4.66 21.23 10.28
C CYS A 120 -5.56 22.24 9.56
N TYR A 121 -6.67 22.61 10.18
CA TYR A 121 -7.45 23.81 9.86
C TYR A 121 -6.86 25.04 10.57
#